data_AF-A0A182PJL4-F1
#
_entry.id   AF-A0A182PJL4-F1
#
_cell.length_a   1.000
_cell.length_b   1.000
_cell.length_c   1.000
_cell.angle_alpha   90.00
_cell.angle_beta   90.00
_cell.angle_gamma   90.00
#
_symmetry.space_group_name_H-M   'P 1'
#
loop_
_entity.id
_entity.type
_entity.pdbx_description
1 polymer ?
#
loop_
_entity_poly.entity_id
_entity_poly.type
_entity_poly.pdbx_seq_one_letter_code
_entity_poly.pdbx_strand_id
1 'polypeptide(L)'
;MVLDCAELMSISPTKLSRIRSGLLVGDDETKCLIRCVGVSAGFWSDRTGLRKDLLAQYFVPHPTDDLNFNRTEACLKELPGSVSNPHDYCDLAFESFLCFYYNFGNLKQDSMFVPLDHLQLQHVTARCVEVHQLTKEQLTSLSEEAMDTNDNVHCLVRCIGLQTGVYSDREGVYLDLIYAQYGEGYCEEEYKRNAFECIKQQRGFAYGTSPSKRAYQLLYKCFENVRNVISAYELHDSVEDLFWA
;
A
#
# COMPACT_ATOMS: atom_id res chain seq x y z
N MET A 1 -6.76 13.27 -2.23
CA MET A 1 -7.61 12.44 -1.36
C MET A 1 -8.69 13.25 -0.65
N VAL A 2 -8.40 14.01 0.41
CA VAL A 2 -9.44 14.70 1.20
C VAL A 2 -10.24 15.71 0.36
N LEU A 3 -9.57 16.48 -0.52
CA LEU A 3 -10.26 17.41 -1.44
C LEU A 3 -11.16 16.66 -2.42
N ASP A 4 -10.63 15.63 -3.09
CA ASP A 4 -11.35 14.87 -4.09
C ASP A 4 -12.60 14.19 -3.50
N CYS A 5 -12.49 13.60 -2.30
CA CYS A 5 -13.63 13.03 -1.59
C CYS A 5 -14.65 14.10 -1.17
N ALA A 6 -14.18 15.25 -0.69
CA ALA A 6 -15.06 16.36 -0.32
C ALA A 6 -15.82 16.91 -1.52
N GLU A 7 -15.16 17.01 -2.69
CA GLU A 7 -15.78 17.40 -3.95
C GLU A 7 -16.81 16.36 -4.41
N LEU A 8 -16.44 15.08 -4.44
CA LEU A 8 -17.33 13.97 -4.82
C LEU A 8 -18.61 13.94 -3.97
N MET A 9 -18.48 14.21 -2.67
CA MET A 9 -19.58 14.22 -1.72
C MET A 9 -20.26 15.58 -1.56
N SER A 10 -19.84 16.60 -2.33
CA SER A 10 -20.37 17.96 -2.24
C SER A 10 -20.30 18.58 -0.83
N ILE A 11 -19.24 18.26 -0.07
CA ILE A 11 -19.00 18.81 1.27
C ILE A 11 -18.70 20.30 1.16
N SER A 12 -19.44 21.13 1.91
CA SER A 12 -19.24 22.58 1.87
C SER A 12 -17.81 22.98 2.29
N PRO A 13 -17.21 24.03 1.67
CA PRO A 13 -15.87 24.50 2.03
C PRO A 13 -15.72 24.86 3.51
N THR A 14 -16.78 25.44 4.11
CA THR A 14 -16.79 25.80 5.54
C THR A 14 -16.70 24.57 6.43
N LYS A 15 -17.44 23.50 6.13
CA LYS A 15 -17.38 22.24 6.87
C LYS A 15 -16.03 21.56 6.70
N LEU A 16 -15.53 21.51 5.47
CA LEU A 16 -14.21 20.95 5.17
C LEU A 16 -13.10 21.69 5.94
N SER A 17 -13.16 23.01 6.04
CA SER A 17 -12.21 23.80 6.83
C SER A 17 -12.22 23.42 8.32
N ARG A 18 -13.40 23.14 8.90
CA ARG A 18 -13.53 22.70 10.30
C ARG A 18 -12.96 21.30 10.51
N ILE A 19 -13.23 20.39 9.58
CA ILE A 19 -12.67 19.03 9.61
C ILE A 19 -11.14 19.08 9.54
N ARG A 20 -10.58 19.91 8.65
CA ARG A 20 -9.13 20.11 8.52
C ARG A 20 -8.48 20.74 9.74
N SER A 21 -9.22 21.54 10.53
CA SER A 21 -8.74 22.06 11.80
C SER A 21 -8.85 21.05 12.95
N GLY A 22 -9.18 19.78 12.67
CA GLY A 22 -9.32 18.72 13.67
C GLY A 22 -10.69 18.65 14.34
N LEU A 23 -11.69 19.43 13.88
CA LEU A 23 -13.03 19.37 14.42
C LEU A 23 -13.86 18.32 13.66
N LEU A 24 -13.80 17.09 14.15
CA LEU A 24 -14.51 15.93 13.61
C LEU A 24 -15.87 15.79 14.30
N VAL A 25 -16.92 16.27 13.65
CA VAL A 25 -18.31 16.12 14.14
C VAL A 25 -18.84 14.76 13.68
N GLY A 26 -19.46 13.99 14.58
CA GLY A 26 -20.00 12.65 14.29
C GLY A 26 -21.32 12.65 13.48
N ASP A 27 -21.43 13.52 12.48
CA ASP A 27 -22.55 13.55 11.54
C ASP A 27 -22.27 12.69 10.30
N ASP A 28 -23.31 12.29 9.57
CA ASP A 28 -23.21 11.33 8.46
C ASP A 28 -22.28 11.79 7.33
N GLU A 29 -22.26 13.09 7.00
CA GLU A 29 -21.37 13.61 5.96
C GLU A 29 -19.91 13.48 6.38
N THR A 30 -19.59 13.80 7.64
CA THR A 30 -18.22 13.69 8.16
C THR A 30 -17.80 12.22 8.24
N LYS A 31 -18.66 11.34 8.74
CA LYS A 31 -18.39 9.90 8.84
C LYS A 31 -18.10 9.28 7.47
N CYS A 32 -18.97 9.54 6.50
CA CYS A 32 -18.78 9.03 5.15
C CYS A 32 -17.61 9.70 4.42
N LEU A 33 -17.27 10.96 4.74
CA LEU A 33 -16.06 11.60 4.20
C LEU A 33 -14.80 10.89 4.70
N ILE A 34 -14.72 10.56 6.00
CA ILE A 34 -13.59 9.80 6.55
C ILE A 34 -13.50 8.41 5.92
N ARG A 35 -14.64 7.73 5.72
CA ARG A 35 -14.68 6.47 4.96
C ARG A 35 -14.14 6.64 3.54
N CYS A 36 -14.60 7.65 2.79
CA CYS A 36 -14.12 7.91 1.43
C CYS A 36 -12.60 8.11 1.42
N VAL A 37 -12.09 8.95 2.31
CA VAL A 37 -10.65 9.19 2.45
C VAL A 37 -9.93 7.90 2.81
N GLY A 38 -10.48 7.07 3.68
CA GLY A 38 -9.90 5.78 4.05
C GLY A 38 -9.82 4.79 2.90
N VAL A 39 -10.86 4.74 2.06
CA VAL A 39 -10.86 3.92 0.84
C VAL A 39 -9.81 4.46 -0.13
N SER A 40 -9.79 5.77 -0.39
CA SER A 40 -8.82 6.38 -1.30
C SER A 40 -7.37 6.27 -0.81
N ALA A 41 -7.17 6.26 0.51
CA ALA A 41 -5.86 6.11 1.14
C ALA A 41 -5.45 4.64 1.35
N GLY A 42 -6.34 3.69 1.02
CA GLY A 42 -6.13 2.26 1.17
C GLY A 42 -6.22 1.73 2.61
N PHE A 43 -6.36 2.60 3.62
CA PHE A 43 -6.44 2.14 5.01
C PHE A 43 -7.81 1.56 5.40
N TRP A 44 -8.83 1.72 4.56
CA TRP A 44 -10.18 1.20 4.80
C TRP A 44 -10.72 0.40 3.61
N SER A 45 -11.36 -0.72 3.90
CA SER A 45 -12.09 -1.55 2.94
C SER A 45 -13.40 -2.01 3.57
N ASP A 46 -14.52 -1.90 2.85
CA ASP A 46 -15.81 -2.43 3.35
C ASP A 46 -15.81 -3.96 3.44
N ARG A 47 -14.88 -4.64 2.76
CA ARG A 47 -14.77 -6.10 2.77
C ARG A 47 -13.87 -6.62 3.87
N THR A 48 -12.73 -5.95 4.10
CA THR A 48 -11.67 -6.43 4.99
C THR A 48 -11.48 -5.54 6.23
N GLY A 49 -12.16 -4.39 6.28
CA GLY A 49 -12.11 -3.44 7.40
C GLY A 49 -10.88 -2.54 7.39
N LEU A 50 -10.43 -2.19 8.59
CA LEU A 50 -9.30 -1.29 8.81
C LEU A 50 -7.95 -1.99 8.61
N ARG A 51 -7.09 -1.38 7.79
CA ARG A 51 -5.66 -1.67 7.69
C ARG A 51 -4.88 -0.77 8.65
N LYS A 52 -4.66 -1.26 9.86
CA LYS A 52 -4.05 -0.51 10.98
C LYS A 52 -2.65 0.02 10.65
N ASP A 53 -1.86 -0.81 9.99
CA ASP A 53 -0.51 -0.52 9.51
C ASP A 53 -0.48 0.70 8.58
N LEU A 54 -1.48 0.83 7.70
CA LEU A 54 -1.59 1.96 6.78
C LEU A 54 -2.08 3.22 7.49
N LEU A 55 -3.09 3.12 8.34
CA LEU A 55 -3.61 4.28 9.08
C LEU A 55 -2.55 4.84 10.04
N ALA A 56 -1.80 3.98 10.73
CA ALA A 56 -0.74 4.38 11.67
C ALA A 56 0.31 5.28 11.00
N GLN A 57 0.58 5.12 9.71
CA GLN A 57 1.56 5.94 8.99
C GLN A 57 1.16 7.41 8.97
N TYR A 58 -0.14 7.73 9.04
CA TYR A 58 -0.65 9.12 9.08
C TYR A 58 -0.49 9.79 10.44
N PHE A 59 -0.01 9.08 11.46
CA PHE A 59 0.13 9.59 12.81
C PHE A 59 1.60 9.62 13.26
N VAL A 60 1.92 10.55 14.15
CA VAL A 60 3.17 10.61 14.91
C VAL A 60 2.83 10.40 16.38
N PRO A 61 3.25 9.28 16.98
CA PRO A 61 3.10 9.08 18.42
C PRO A 61 3.97 10.09 19.18
N HIS A 62 3.55 10.45 20.39
CA HIS A 62 4.39 11.29 21.25
C HIS A 62 5.65 10.50 21.67
N PRO A 63 6.87 11.08 21.64
CA PRO A 63 8.12 10.33 21.87
C PRO A 63 8.24 9.61 23.22
N THR A 64 7.43 9.99 24.21
CA THR A 64 7.44 9.43 25.57
C THR A 64 6.20 8.59 25.87
N ASP A 65 5.37 8.33 24.87
CA ASP A 65 4.11 7.64 25.02
C ASP A 65 4.22 6.20 24.53
N ASP A 66 4.61 5.31 25.42
CA ASP A 66 4.76 3.89 25.11
C ASP A 66 3.43 3.11 25.18
N LEU A 67 2.32 3.78 25.55
CA LEU A 67 1.00 3.17 25.74
C LEU A 67 0.01 3.49 24.62
N ASN A 68 0.41 4.29 23.63
CA ASN A 68 -0.44 4.70 22.50
C ASN A 68 -1.07 3.49 21.77
N PHE A 69 -0.26 2.47 21.49
CA PHE A 69 -0.65 1.28 20.75
C PHE A 69 -1.67 0.47 21.55
N ASN A 70 -1.39 0.24 22.84
CA ASN A 70 -2.28 -0.51 23.73
C ASN A 70 -3.64 0.17 23.88
N ARG A 71 -3.68 1.50 24.00
CA ARG A 71 -4.94 2.26 24.10
C ARG A 71 -5.71 2.24 22.78
N THR A 72 -5.01 2.40 21.66
CA THR A 72 -5.60 2.33 20.32
C THR A 72 -6.20 0.94 20.07
N GLU A 73 -5.46 -0.12 20.38
CA GLU A 73 -5.94 -1.50 20.25
C GLU A 73 -7.12 -1.81 21.18
N ALA A 74 -7.10 -1.32 22.41
CA ALA A 74 -8.22 -1.46 23.33
C ALA A 74 -9.48 -0.78 22.78
N CYS A 75 -9.36 0.43 22.25
CA CYS A 75 -10.46 1.15 21.60
C CYS A 75 -11.03 0.36 20.41
N LEU A 76 -10.15 -0.15 19.52
CA LEU A 76 -10.58 -0.90 18.33
C LEU A 76 -11.31 -2.21 18.68
N LYS A 77 -10.97 -2.86 19.80
CA LYS A 77 -11.60 -4.12 20.24
C LYS A 77 -13.06 -3.95 20.69
N GLU A 78 -13.45 -2.74 21.06
CA GLU A 78 -14.83 -2.43 21.44
C GLU A 78 -15.73 -2.18 20.22
N LEU A 79 -15.15 -2.01 19.03
CA LEU A 79 -15.90 -1.80 17.79
C LEU A 79 -16.46 -3.12 17.23
N PRO A 80 -17.62 -3.09 16.55
CA PRO A 80 -18.17 -4.28 15.94
C PRO A 80 -17.27 -4.80 14.81
N GLY A 81 -17.07 -6.12 14.75
CA GLY A 81 -16.20 -6.75 13.74
C GLY A 81 -16.78 -6.78 12.32
N SER A 82 -18.09 -6.58 12.17
CA SER A 82 -18.77 -6.44 10.88
C SER A 82 -20.10 -5.70 11.06
N VAL A 83 -20.63 -5.15 9.98
CA VAL A 83 -21.88 -4.40 9.98
C VAL A 83 -22.81 -4.87 8.87
N SER A 84 -24.12 -4.67 9.07
CA SER A 84 -25.15 -5.24 8.19
C SER A 84 -25.69 -4.24 7.15
N ASN A 85 -25.61 -2.93 7.42
CA ASN A 85 -26.08 -1.88 6.52
C ASN A 85 -24.89 -1.10 5.92
N PRO A 86 -24.94 -0.73 4.63
CA PRO A 86 -23.96 0.17 4.02
C PRO A 86 -23.63 1.45 4.82
N HIS A 87 -24.61 2.07 5.46
CA HIS A 87 -24.39 3.28 6.27
C HIS A 87 -23.51 3.02 7.50
N ASP A 88 -23.62 1.83 8.08
CA ASP A 88 -22.84 1.42 9.23
C ASP A 88 -21.33 1.32 8.90
N TYR A 89 -20.95 1.17 7.62
CA TYR A 89 -19.53 1.21 7.24
C TYR A 89 -18.95 2.63 7.38
N CYS A 90 -19.76 3.68 7.16
CA CYS A 90 -19.31 5.04 7.43
C CYS A 90 -19.06 5.24 8.92
N ASP A 91 -19.98 4.74 9.77
CA ASP A 91 -19.82 4.76 11.22
C ASP A 91 -18.57 3.99 11.65
N LEU A 92 -18.41 2.75 11.18
CA LEU A 92 -17.29 1.90 11.60
C LEU A 92 -15.94 2.46 11.15
N ALA A 93 -15.84 3.00 9.93
CA ALA A 93 -14.63 3.66 9.45
C ALA A 93 -14.29 4.90 10.29
N PHE A 94 -15.31 5.70 10.64
CA PHE A 94 -15.15 6.89 11.45
C PHE A 94 -14.72 6.57 12.88
N GLU A 95 -15.38 5.64 13.56
CA GLU A 95 -15.02 5.23 14.92
C GLU A 95 -13.63 4.59 14.96
N SER A 96 -13.29 3.77 13.96
CA SER A 96 -11.94 3.21 13.78
C SER A 96 -10.88 4.31 13.67
N PHE A 97 -11.16 5.36 12.90
CA PHE A 97 -10.29 6.51 12.77
C PHE A 97 -10.17 7.30 14.08
N LEU A 98 -11.28 7.49 14.81
CA LEU A 98 -11.29 8.17 16.10
C LEU A 98 -10.44 7.44 17.15
N CYS A 99 -10.39 6.10 17.12
CA CYS A 99 -9.48 5.34 17.98
C CYS A 99 -8.03 5.78 17.79
N PHE A 100 -7.57 5.94 16.54
CA PHE A 100 -6.23 6.46 16.26
C PHE A 100 -6.09 7.94 16.64
N TYR A 101 -7.08 8.76 16.25
CA TYR A 101 -7.07 10.20 16.48
C TYR A 101 -6.93 10.58 17.95
N TYR A 102 -7.58 9.84 18.85
CA TYR A 102 -7.54 10.13 20.29
C TYR A 102 -6.47 9.36 21.06
N ASN A 103 -6.01 8.20 20.57
CA ASN A 103 -5.13 7.32 21.36
C ASN A 103 -3.75 7.08 20.77
N PHE A 104 -3.55 7.27 19.46
CA PHE A 104 -2.29 6.90 18.79
C PHE A 104 -1.29 8.04 18.75
N GLY A 105 -1.72 9.26 18.42
CA GLY A 105 -0.84 10.42 18.31
C GLY A 105 -1.43 11.56 17.48
N ASN A 106 -0.57 12.44 16.99
CA ASN A 106 -0.98 13.58 16.15
C ASN A 106 -0.94 13.22 14.67
N LEU A 107 -1.91 13.70 13.89
CA LEU A 107 -1.89 13.57 12.43
C LEU A 107 -0.69 14.32 11.83
N LYS A 108 -0.03 13.69 10.86
CA LYS A 108 1.00 14.30 10.04
C LYS A 108 0.38 15.33 9.09
N GLN A 109 1.10 16.42 8.85
CA GLN A 109 0.70 17.44 7.87
C GLN A 109 1.25 17.17 6.46
N ASP A 110 2.22 16.26 6.34
CA ASP A 110 2.88 15.94 5.08
C ASP A 110 2.12 14.88 4.27
N SER A 111 2.41 14.81 2.97
CA SER A 111 1.89 13.75 2.10
C SER A 111 2.43 12.39 2.51
N MET A 112 1.52 11.45 2.76
CA MET A 112 1.86 10.07 3.10
C MET A 112 1.89 9.17 1.87
N PHE A 113 2.58 8.04 2.01
CA PHE A 113 2.53 6.97 1.03
C PHE A 113 1.11 6.39 0.97
N VAL A 114 0.60 6.24 -0.26
CA VAL A 114 -0.68 5.58 -0.53
C VAL A 114 -0.36 4.37 -1.40
N PRO A 115 -0.59 3.14 -0.90
CA PRO A 115 -0.47 1.95 -1.72
C PRO A 115 -1.33 2.05 -2.97
N LEU A 116 -0.76 1.65 -4.10
CA LEU A 116 -1.52 1.51 -5.34
C LEU A 116 -2.52 0.38 -5.20
N ASP A 117 -3.73 0.59 -5.71
CA ASP A 117 -4.67 -0.49 -5.90
C ASP A 117 -4.21 -1.44 -7.02
N HIS A 118 -4.95 -2.55 -7.21
CA HIS A 118 -4.60 -3.57 -8.20
C HIS A 118 -4.51 -3.02 -9.63
N LEU A 119 -5.45 -2.16 -10.05
CA LEU A 119 -5.50 -1.61 -11.41
C LEU A 119 -4.38 -0.59 -11.62
N GLN A 120 -4.12 0.26 -10.63
CA GLN A 120 -3.02 1.21 -10.65
C GLN A 120 -1.67 0.50 -10.74
N LEU A 121 -1.48 -0.57 -9.97
CA LEU A 121 -0.28 -1.38 -10.00
C LEU A 121 -0.10 -2.10 -11.34
N GLN A 122 -1.17 -2.66 -11.92
CA GLN A 122 -1.16 -3.23 -13.27
C GLN A 122 -0.76 -2.19 -14.32
N HIS A 123 -1.33 -0.98 -14.24
CA HIS A 123 -1.00 0.11 -15.16
C HIS A 123 0.47 0.54 -15.04
N VAL A 124 1.00 0.65 -13.81
CA VAL A 124 2.43 0.92 -13.58
C VAL A 124 3.30 -0.19 -14.19
N THR A 125 2.96 -1.45 -13.97
CA THR A 125 3.69 -2.59 -14.53
C THR A 125 3.67 -2.58 -16.05
N ALA A 126 2.50 -2.41 -16.67
CA ALA A 126 2.34 -2.36 -18.13
C ALA A 126 3.22 -1.25 -18.74
N ARG A 127 3.20 -0.06 -18.16
CA ARG A 127 4.03 1.06 -18.60
C ARG A 127 5.52 0.75 -18.49
N CYS A 128 5.96 0.09 -17.41
CA CYS A 128 7.36 -0.30 -17.25
C CYS A 128 7.78 -1.39 -18.25
N VAL A 129 6.89 -2.33 -18.58
CA VAL A 129 7.09 -3.36 -19.62
C VAL A 129 7.31 -2.70 -20.98
N GLU A 130 6.44 -1.75 -21.36
CA GLU A 130 6.54 -0.99 -22.62
C GLU A 130 7.86 -0.22 -22.73
N VAL A 131 8.25 0.51 -21.66
CA VAL A 131 9.49 1.29 -21.63
C VAL A 131 10.72 0.41 -21.88
N HIS A 132 10.70 -0.82 -21.39
CA HIS A 132 11.79 -1.78 -21.55
C HIS A 132 11.61 -2.74 -22.75
N GLN A 133 10.59 -2.51 -23.59
CA GLN A 133 10.31 -3.28 -24.81
C GLN A 133 10.23 -4.79 -24.55
N LEU A 134 9.73 -5.16 -23.38
CA LEU A 134 9.49 -6.55 -23.02
C LEU A 134 8.10 -6.96 -23.52
N THR A 135 7.95 -8.20 -23.96
CA THR A 135 6.63 -8.77 -24.23
C THR A 135 6.20 -9.69 -23.11
N LYS A 136 4.89 -9.85 -22.94
CA LYS A 136 4.30 -10.81 -22.01
C LYS A 136 4.80 -12.23 -22.28
N GLU A 137 4.84 -12.63 -23.55
CA GLU A 137 5.34 -13.94 -23.99
C GLU A 137 6.80 -14.17 -23.57
N GLN A 138 7.66 -13.16 -23.75
CA GLN A 138 9.05 -13.23 -23.30
C GLN A 138 9.12 -13.48 -21.80
N LEU A 139 8.41 -12.69 -20.99
CA LEU A 139 8.41 -12.84 -19.54
C LEU A 139 7.92 -14.22 -19.10
N THR A 140 6.83 -14.72 -19.69
CA THR A 140 6.26 -16.04 -19.35
C THR A 140 7.14 -17.23 -19.73
N SER A 141 8.04 -17.06 -20.70
CA SER A 141 8.90 -18.14 -21.19
C SER A 141 10.24 -18.25 -20.47
N LEU A 142 10.59 -17.25 -19.64
CA LEU A 142 11.87 -17.20 -18.96
C LEU A 142 11.87 -18.10 -17.72
N SER A 143 12.88 -18.97 -17.61
CA SER A 143 13.19 -19.64 -16.35
C SER A 143 13.74 -18.64 -15.33
N GLU A 144 13.78 -19.00 -14.05
CA GLU A 144 14.40 -18.16 -13.02
C GLU A 144 15.86 -17.82 -13.34
N GLU A 145 16.64 -18.78 -13.83
CA GLU A 145 18.03 -18.59 -14.24
C GLU A 145 18.14 -17.63 -15.44
N ALA A 146 17.18 -17.70 -16.36
CA ALA A 146 17.13 -16.78 -17.50
C ALA A 146 16.75 -15.36 -17.05
N MET A 147 15.88 -15.22 -16.04
CA MET A 147 15.57 -13.92 -15.43
C MET A 147 16.79 -13.33 -14.71
N ASP A 148 17.56 -14.14 -13.99
CA ASP A 148 18.76 -13.72 -13.23
C ASP A 148 19.89 -13.14 -14.08
N THR A 149 19.86 -13.43 -15.37
CA THR A 149 20.86 -12.99 -16.35
C THR A 149 20.31 -11.93 -17.32
N ASN A 150 19.02 -11.59 -17.23
CA ASN A 150 18.35 -10.69 -18.17
C ASN A 150 18.29 -9.25 -17.65
N ASP A 151 19.12 -8.38 -18.23
CA ASP A 151 19.20 -6.98 -17.84
C ASP A 151 17.91 -6.18 -18.09
N ASN A 152 17.07 -6.57 -19.05
CA ASN A 152 15.78 -5.91 -19.26
C ASN A 152 14.80 -6.26 -18.13
N VAL A 153 14.81 -7.51 -17.65
CA VAL A 153 14.01 -7.93 -16.46
C VAL A 153 14.50 -7.20 -15.22
N HIS A 154 15.82 -7.05 -15.06
CA HIS A 154 16.40 -6.26 -13.97
C HIS A 154 15.93 -4.80 -14.02
N CYS A 155 15.92 -4.20 -15.22
CA CYS A 155 15.43 -2.84 -15.44
C CYS A 155 13.92 -2.71 -15.17
N LEU A 156 13.12 -3.69 -15.57
CA LEU A 156 11.67 -3.75 -15.29
C LEU A 156 11.41 -3.71 -13.79
N VAL A 157 12.07 -4.56 -13.01
CA VAL A 157 11.92 -4.59 -11.54
C VAL A 157 12.30 -3.24 -10.92
N ARG A 158 13.41 -2.64 -11.39
CA ARG A 158 13.80 -1.29 -10.96
C ARG A 158 12.74 -0.25 -11.29
N CYS A 159 12.18 -0.26 -12.50
CA CYS A 159 11.14 0.66 -12.92
C CYS A 159 9.91 0.57 -12.00
N ILE A 160 9.40 -0.65 -11.75
CA ILE A 160 8.24 -0.86 -10.88
C ILE A 160 8.54 -0.37 -9.45
N GLY A 161 9.71 -0.73 -8.89
CA GLY A 161 10.09 -0.29 -7.55
C GLY A 161 10.18 1.24 -7.41
N LEU A 162 10.68 1.93 -8.44
CA LEU A 162 10.74 3.40 -8.47
C LEU A 162 9.35 4.04 -8.65
N GLN A 163 8.53 3.51 -9.57
CA GLN A 163 7.20 4.06 -9.87
C GLN A 163 6.21 3.85 -8.71
N THR A 164 6.35 2.74 -7.98
CA THR A 164 5.58 2.49 -6.76
C THR A 164 6.18 3.20 -5.55
N GLY A 165 7.36 3.83 -5.65
CA GLY A 165 7.99 4.55 -4.54
C GLY A 165 8.54 3.67 -3.40
N VAL A 166 8.39 2.35 -3.48
CA VAL A 166 8.87 1.40 -2.45
C VAL A 166 10.39 1.18 -2.50
N TYR A 167 11.06 1.73 -3.52
CA TYR A 167 12.49 1.61 -3.74
C TYR A 167 13.10 2.92 -4.24
N SER A 168 14.38 3.17 -3.88
CA SER A 168 15.22 4.14 -4.57
C SER A 168 16.63 3.59 -4.81
N ASP A 169 17.31 4.09 -5.85
CA ASP A 169 18.71 3.68 -6.11
C ASP A 169 19.67 4.08 -4.98
N ARG A 170 19.33 5.16 -4.25
CA ARG A 170 20.14 5.69 -3.16
C ARG A 170 19.98 4.85 -1.89
N GLU A 171 18.78 4.80 -1.35
CA GLU A 171 18.48 4.17 -0.05
C GLU A 171 18.22 2.67 -0.17
N GLY A 172 17.83 2.18 -1.34
CA GLY A 172 17.38 0.81 -1.56
C GLY A 172 15.90 0.63 -1.24
N VAL A 173 15.56 -0.49 -0.62
CA VAL A 173 14.17 -0.88 -0.33
C VAL A 173 13.66 -0.19 0.94
N TYR A 174 12.48 0.42 0.86
CA TYR A 174 11.77 0.94 2.02
C TYR A 174 10.82 -0.14 2.55
N LEU A 175 11.23 -0.84 3.63
CA LEU A 175 10.49 -2.00 4.16
C LEU A 175 9.05 -1.68 4.57
N ASP A 176 8.83 -0.52 5.19
CA ASP A 176 7.49 -0.09 5.60
C ASP A 176 6.57 0.11 4.38
N LEU A 177 7.12 0.69 3.30
CA LEU A 177 6.35 0.97 2.09
C LEU A 177 6.09 -0.30 1.26
N ILE A 178 7.05 -1.23 1.22
CA ILE A 178 6.82 -2.55 0.63
C ILE A 178 5.71 -3.29 1.39
N TYR A 179 5.75 -3.31 2.72
CA TYR A 179 4.71 -3.99 3.49
C TYR A 179 3.34 -3.33 3.25
N ALA A 180 3.31 -2.00 3.23
CA ALA A 180 2.11 -1.23 2.90
C ALA A 180 1.53 -1.62 1.53
N GLN A 181 2.38 -1.77 0.51
CA GLN A 181 1.99 -2.06 -0.87
C GLN A 181 1.64 -3.54 -1.14
N TYR A 182 2.35 -4.48 -0.51
CA TYR A 182 2.33 -5.90 -0.88
C TYR A 182 2.10 -6.87 0.29
N GLY A 183 2.12 -6.39 1.53
CA GLY A 183 2.09 -7.20 2.74
C GLY A 183 0.71 -7.55 3.26
N GLU A 184 -0.36 -7.21 2.53
CA GLU A 184 -1.72 -7.58 2.93
C GLU A 184 -1.85 -9.08 3.12
N GLY A 185 -2.42 -9.50 4.27
CA GLY A 185 -2.57 -10.91 4.63
C GLY A 185 -1.37 -11.53 5.34
N TYR A 186 -0.25 -10.81 5.51
CA TYR A 186 0.94 -11.29 6.22
C TYR A 186 1.09 -10.63 7.59
N CYS A 187 1.71 -11.35 8.53
CA CYS A 187 2.17 -10.77 9.79
C CYS A 187 3.30 -9.77 9.52
N GLU A 188 3.12 -8.51 9.91
CA GLU A 188 4.05 -7.42 9.63
C GLU A 188 5.47 -7.68 10.17
N GLU A 189 5.57 -8.09 11.44
CA GLU A 189 6.86 -8.34 12.09
C GLU A 189 7.63 -9.45 11.39
N GLU A 190 6.96 -10.56 11.07
CA GLU A 190 7.57 -11.68 10.38
C GLU A 190 7.98 -11.30 8.95
N TYR A 191 7.10 -10.61 8.23
CA TYR A 191 7.34 -10.14 6.87
C TYR A 191 8.58 -9.24 6.82
N LYS A 192 8.65 -8.22 7.68
CA LYS A 192 9.78 -7.28 7.73
C LYS A 192 11.06 -7.96 8.19
N ARG A 193 11.00 -8.88 9.17
CA ARG A 193 12.17 -9.64 9.63
C ARG A 193 12.75 -10.50 8.52
N ASN A 194 11.92 -11.29 7.83
CA ASN A 194 12.35 -12.15 6.73
C ASN A 194 12.93 -11.32 5.57
N ALA A 195 12.28 -10.21 5.23
CA ALA A 195 12.75 -9.28 4.21
C ALA A 195 14.12 -8.67 4.55
N PHE A 196 14.30 -8.23 5.80
CA PHE A 196 15.55 -7.65 6.26
C PHE A 196 16.72 -8.63 6.17
N GLU A 197 16.53 -9.88 6.61
CA GLU A 197 17.55 -10.92 6.51
C GLU A 197 17.93 -11.23 5.06
N CYS A 198 16.93 -11.35 4.17
CA CYS A 198 17.20 -11.54 2.74
C CYS A 198 17.98 -10.36 2.14
N ILE A 199 17.54 -9.12 2.38
CA ILE A 199 18.21 -7.92 1.87
C ILE A 199 19.66 -7.87 2.34
N LYS A 200 19.91 -8.19 3.62
CA LYS A 200 21.25 -8.23 4.19
C LYS A 200 22.14 -9.25 3.48
N GLN A 201 21.61 -10.44 3.17
CA GLN A 201 22.31 -11.46 2.39
C GLN A 201 22.58 -10.98 0.94
N GLN A 202 21.59 -10.36 0.30
CA GLN A 202 21.68 -9.92 -1.09
C GLN A 202 22.58 -8.71 -1.32
N ARG A 203 22.82 -7.89 -0.28
CA ARG A 203 23.74 -6.73 -0.36
C ARG A 203 25.15 -7.11 -0.83
N GLY A 204 25.64 -8.30 -0.47
CA GLY A 204 26.95 -8.79 -0.93
C GLY A 204 27.01 -8.99 -2.44
N PHE A 205 25.92 -9.48 -3.04
CA PHE A 205 25.82 -9.72 -4.49
C PHE A 205 25.47 -8.44 -5.27
N ALA A 206 24.90 -7.43 -4.62
CA ALA A 206 24.50 -6.17 -5.23
C ALA A 206 25.63 -5.12 -5.29
N TYR A 207 26.70 -5.28 -4.52
CA TYR A 207 27.79 -4.31 -4.45
C TYR A 207 28.55 -4.20 -5.78
N GLY A 208 28.73 -2.98 -6.29
CA GLY A 208 29.43 -2.73 -7.57
C GLY A 208 28.66 -3.17 -8.83
N THR A 209 27.41 -3.61 -8.69
CA THR A 209 26.56 -3.98 -9.84
C THR A 209 25.80 -2.77 -10.40
N SER A 210 25.19 -2.94 -11.58
CA SER A 210 24.33 -1.90 -12.17
C SER A 210 23.13 -1.60 -11.25
N PRO A 211 22.57 -0.37 -11.26
CA PRO A 211 21.40 -0.02 -10.45
C PRO A 211 20.23 -0.99 -10.67
N SER A 212 20.00 -1.42 -11.91
CA SER A 212 18.96 -2.39 -12.26
C SER A 212 19.21 -3.75 -11.62
N LYS A 213 20.44 -4.28 -11.69
CA LYS A 213 20.76 -5.57 -11.07
C LYS A 213 20.66 -5.50 -9.55
N ARG A 214 21.08 -4.39 -8.94
CA ARG A 214 20.87 -4.14 -7.50
C ARG A 214 19.39 -4.13 -7.14
N ALA A 215 18.54 -3.43 -7.89
CA ALA A 215 17.10 -3.41 -7.64
C ALA A 215 16.49 -4.81 -7.77
N TYR A 216 16.87 -5.57 -8.80
CA TYR A 216 16.43 -6.96 -8.98
C TYR A 216 16.78 -7.86 -7.78
N GLN A 217 18.03 -7.82 -7.32
CA GLN A 217 18.47 -8.62 -6.17
C GLN A 217 17.74 -8.24 -4.88
N LEU A 218 17.47 -6.95 -4.68
CA LEU A 218 16.84 -6.48 -3.45
C LEU A 218 15.32 -6.61 -3.45
N LEU A 219 14.67 -6.50 -4.61
CA LEU A 219 13.21 -6.54 -4.76
C LEU A 219 12.74 -7.93 -5.19
N TYR A 220 13.18 -8.39 -6.36
CA TYR A 220 12.68 -9.62 -6.96
C TYR A 220 13.08 -10.87 -6.17
N LYS A 221 14.33 -10.96 -5.69
CA LYS A 221 14.76 -12.14 -4.93
C LYS A 221 14.21 -12.18 -3.51
N CYS A 222 14.00 -11.04 -2.88
CA CYS A 222 13.56 -10.99 -1.48
C CYS A 222 12.06 -10.94 -1.25
N PHE A 223 11.27 -10.56 -2.26
CA PHE A 223 9.82 -10.37 -2.08
C PHE A 223 9.05 -11.18 -3.12
N GLU A 224 8.45 -12.28 -2.67
CA GLU A 224 7.59 -13.11 -3.52
C GLU A 224 6.43 -12.33 -4.11
N ASN A 225 5.81 -11.46 -3.32
CA ASN A 225 4.70 -10.63 -3.78
C ASN A 225 5.10 -9.68 -4.92
N VAL A 226 6.36 -9.23 -4.97
CA VAL A 226 6.87 -8.42 -6.09
C VAL A 226 7.06 -9.29 -7.34
N ARG A 227 7.53 -10.55 -7.18
CA ARG A 227 7.57 -11.52 -8.30
C ARG A 227 6.17 -11.77 -8.83
N ASN A 228 5.22 -11.97 -7.94
CA ASN A 228 3.83 -12.24 -8.27
C ASN A 228 3.15 -11.08 -9.00
N VAL A 229 3.66 -9.84 -8.94
CA VAL A 229 3.10 -8.72 -9.74
C VAL A 229 3.52 -8.82 -11.19
N ILE A 230 4.79 -9.15 -11.42
CA ILE A 230 5.29 -9.45 -12.76
C ILE A 230 4.58 -10.69 -13.30
N SER A 231 4.33 -11.69 -12.44
CA SER A 231 3.60 -12.89 -12.82
C SER A 231 2.07 -12.74 -12.87
N ALA A 232 1.45 -11.83 -12.15
CA ALA A 232 -0.01 -11.62 -12.22
C ALA A 232 -0.41 -10.79 -13.44
N TYR A 233 0.50 -9.99 -14.00
CA TYR A 233 0.35 -9.47 -15.36
C TYR A 233 0.14 -10.60 -16.38
N GLU A 234 0.55 -11.84 -16.06
CA GLU A 234 0.37 -13.02 -16.90
C GLU A 234 -1.11 -13.45 -17.01
N LEU A 235 -1.96 -13.22 -15.99
CA LEU A 235 -3.26 -13.91 -15.85
C LEU A 235 -4.49 -13.10 -16.27
N HIS A 236 -4.42 -11.78 -16.43
CA HIS A 236 -5.66 -10.98 -16.55
C HIS A 236 -6.22 -10.84 -17.98
N ASP A 237 -5.48 -11.25 -19.02
CA ASP A 237 -5.99 -11.28 -20.41
C ASP A 237 -6.70 -12.60 -20.77
N SER A 238 -6.72 -13.61 -19.90
CA SER A 238 -7.39 -14.89 -20.19
C SER A 238 -8.89 -14.90 -19.86
N VAL A 239 -9.45 -13.78 -19.39
CA VAL A 239 -10.88 -13.67 -19.02
C VAL A 239 -11.75 -13.12 -20.17
N GLU A 240 -11.18 -12.72 -21.31
CA GLU A 240 -11.97 -12.35 -22.50
C GLU A 240 -12.42 -13.54 -23.38
N ASP A 241 -11.96 -14.77 -23.10
CA ASP A 241 -12.32 -15.96 -23.90
C ASP A 241 -13.44 -16.85 -23.30
N LEU A 242 -14.15 -16.40 -22.26
CA LEU A 242 -15.25 -17.18 -21.64
C LEU A 242 -16.67 -16.65 -21.90
N PHE A 243 -16.86 -15.75 -22.87
CA PHE A 243 -18.20 -15.25 -23.24
C PHE A 243 -18.78 -15.76 -24.57
N TRP A 244 -18.19 -16.80 -25.19
CA TRP A 244 -18.85 -17.52 -26.28
C TRP A 244 -18.61 -19.03 -26.22
N ALA A 245 -19.41 -19.72 -25.39
CA ALA A 245 -19.78 -21.12 -25.57
C ALA A 245 -21.14 -21.40 -24.92
#